data_AF-A0A917T264-F1
#
_entry.id   AF-A0A917T264-F1
#
_cell.length_a   1.000
_cell.length_b   1.000
_cell.length_c   1.000
_cell.angle_alpha   90.00
_cell.angle_beta   90.00
_cell.angle_gamma   90.00
#
_symmetry.space_group_name_H-M   'P 1'
#
loop_
_entity.id
_entity.type
_entity.pdbx_description
1 polymer ?
#
loop_
_entity_poly.entity_id
_entity_poly.type
_entity_poly.pdbx_seq_one_letter_code
_entity_poly.pdbx_strand_id
1 'polypeptide(L)'
;MKKERIGRISLEEAMELKGETDWDRVRAAGPFEGEDEDDFELDWDSAVLVIPQPKQAISLRVDQDVLAFFKAEGPGYQTRMNAVLRAYMEAKKPG
;
A
#
# COMPACT_ATOMS: atom_id res chain seq x y z
N MET A 1 14.98 -14.72 -2.20
CA MET A 1 14.15 -13.52 -2.44
C MET A 1 12.81 -13.96 -3.02
N LYS A 2 11.78 -14.15 -2.19
CA LYS A 2 10.43 -14.52 -2.66
C LYS A 2 9.73 -13.24 -3.16
N LYS A 3 9.18 -13.31 -4.38
CA LYS A 3 8.50 -12.22 -5.09
C LYS A 3 7.22 -11.81 -4.35
N GLU A 4 6.95 -10.51 -4.31
CA GLU A 4 5.74 -9.89 -3.75
C GLU A 4 4.47 -10.52 -4.38
N ARG A 5 3.58 -11.06 -3.53
CA ARG A 5 2.28 -11.68 -3.92
C ARG A 5 1.10 -10.77 -3.59
N ILE A 6 1.20 -9.47 -3.81
CA ILE A 6 0.04 -8.57 -3.63
C ILE A 6 -0.80 -8.67 -4.91
N GLY A 7 -1.78 -9.57 -4.91
CA GLY A 7 -2.76 -9.77 -5.98
C GLY A 7 -4.19 -9.72 -5.45
N ARG A 8 -5.17 -9.40 -6.31
CA ARG A 8 -6.60 -9.54 -5.97
C ARG A 8 -6.98 -11.01 -6.15
N ILE A 9 -7.27 -11.69 -5.05
CA ILE A 9 -7.87 -13.04 -5.02
C ILE A 9 -9.28 -12.94 -4.46
N SER A 10 -10.15 -13.87 -4.83
CA SER A 10 -11.49 -13.94 -4.24
C SER A 10 -11.39 -14.51 -2.80
N LEU A 11 -12.42 -14.28 -1.98
CA LEU A 11 -12.48 -14.83 -0.62
C LEU A 11 -12.42 -16.38 -0.65
N GLU A 12 -13.14 -16.99 -1.58
CA GLU A 12 -13.22 -18.43 -1.76
C GLU A 12 -11.86 -19.02 -2.15
N GLU A 13 -11.18 -18.40 -3.12
CA GLU A 13 -9.84 -18.78 -3.54
C GLU A 13 -8.81 -18.56 -2.41
N ALA A 14 -8.97 -17.53 -1.58
CA ALA A 14 -8.12 -17.30 -0.42
C ALA A 14 -8.26 -18.39 0.65
N MET A 15 -9.47 -18.94 0.84
CA MET A 15 -9.73 -20.02 1.80
C MET A 15 -9.19 -21.37 1.32
N GLU A 16 -9.10 -21.59 0.01
CA GLU A 16 -8.51 -22.81 -0.58
C GLU A 16 -6.98 -22.80 -0.56
N LEU A 17 -6.35 -21.62 -0.51
CA LEU A 17 -4.90 -21.52 -0.44
C LEU A 17 -4.37 -22.10 0.87
N LYS A 18 -3.45 -23.06 0.75
CA LYS A 18 -2.78 -23.65 1.90
C LYS A 18 -1.97 -22.59 2.63
N GLY A 19 -2.34 -22.31 3.87
CA GLY A 19 -1.59 -21.40 4.73
C GLY A 19 -0.13 -21.85 4.89
N GLU A 20 0.81 -20.91 4.77
CA GLU A 20 2.24 -21.17 5.02
C GLU A 20 2.57 -21.18 6.53
N THR A 21 1.59 -20.90 7.40
CA THR A 21 1.76 -20.84 8.85
C THR A 21 1.85 -22.24 9.46
N ASP A 22 2.91 -22.47 10.21
CA ASP A 22 3.06 -23.66 11.07
C ASP A 22 2.23 -23.49 12.35
N TRP A 23 0.96 -23.88 12.27
CA TRP A 23 0.00 -23.74 13.37
C TRP A 23 0.28 -24.66 14.56
N ASP A 24 0.95 -25.78 14.34
CA ASP A 24 1.30 -26.69 15.42
C ASP A 24 2.41 -26.10 16.29
N ARG A 25 3.41 -25.47 15.66
CA ARG A 25 4.41 -24.68 16.37
C ARG A 25 3.79 -23.54 17.18
N VAL A 26 2.86 -22.78 16.60
CA VAL A 26 2.21 -21.64 17.29
C VAL A 26 1.42 -22.12 18.50
N ARG A 27 0.65 -23.20 18.38
CA ARG A 27 -0.12 -23.75 19.52
C ARG A 27 0.77 -24.29 20.63
N ALA A 28 1.94 -24.83 20.28
CA ALA A 28 2.90 -25.36 21.25
C ALA A 28 3.72 -24.26 21.95
N ALA A 29 3.83 -23.06 21.38
CA ALA A 29 4.66 -21.98 21.88
C ALA A 29 4.16 -21.36 23.20
N GLY A 30 2.93 -21.66 23.63
CA GLY A 30 2.33 -21.07 24.83
C GLY A 30 1.98 -19.58 24.63
N PRO A 31 1.48 -18.90 25.68
CA PRO A 31 1.22 -17.47 25.64
C PRO A 31 2.49 -16.68 25.32
N PHE A 32 2.35 -15.58 24.60
CA PHE A 32 3.45 -14.63 24.40
C PHE A 32 3.80 -13.96 25.74
N GLU A 33 5.07 -14.00 26.13
CA GLU A 33 5.59 -13.43 27.39
C GLU A 33 6.49 -12.20 27.15
N GLY A 34 6.50 -11.63 25.95
CA GLY A 34 7.25 -10.40 25.69
C GLY A 34 6.63 -9.21 26.42
N GLU A 35 7.44 -8.19 26.68
CA GLU A 35 6.91 -6.88 27.07
C GLU A 35 6.07 -6.38 25.89
N ASP A 36 4.81 -6.03 26.17
CA ASP A 36 3.98 -5.29 25.23
C ASP A 36 4.61 -3.88 25.09
N GLU A 37 5.67 -3.75 24.28
CA GLU A 37 6.26 -2.46 23.91
C GLU A 37 5.28 -1.59 23.08
N ASP A 38 4.14 -2.17 22.73
CA ASP A 38 3.07 -1.61 21.92
C ASP A 38 1.94 -0.98 22.76
N ASP A 39 2.29 -0.31 23.87
CA ASP A 39 1.35 0.55 24.61
C ASP A 39 1.28 1.95 23.95
N PHE A 40 1.25 2.00 22.62
CA PHE A 40 0.94 3.23 21.90
C PHE A 40 -0.55 3.51 22.08
N GLU A 41 -0.84 4.57 22.84
CA GLU A 41 -2.17 5.14 22.99
C GLU A 41 -2.60 5.72 21.63
N LEU A 42 -3.17 4.86 20.79
CA LEU A 42 -3.71 5.24 19.48
C LEU A 42 -5.09 5.85 19.69
N ASP A 43 -5.20 7.14 19.41
CA ASP A 43 -6.49 7.85 19.37
C ASP A 43 -7.30 7.39 18.15
N TRP A 44 -8.16 6.41 18.35
CA TRP A 44 -9.07 5.91 17.31
C TRP A 44 -10.19 6.90 16.99
N ASP A 45 -10.49 7.88 17.85
CA ASP A 45 -11.54 8.87 17.61
C ASP A 45 -11.17 9.85 16.49
N SER A 46 -9.87 10.06 16.25
CA SER A 46 -9.35 10.89 15.14
C SER A 46 -9.04 10.11 13.86
N ALA A 47 -9.29 8.81 13.81
CA ALA A 47 -9.03 8.00 12.62
C ALA A 47 -9.96 8.39 11.46
N VAL A 48 -9.39 8.94 10.39
CA VAL A 48 -10.14 9.30 9.18
C VAL A 48 -10.12 8.12 8.20
N LEU A 49 -11.31 7.62 7.85
CA LEU A 49 -11.44 6.62 6.79
C LEU A 49 -11.06 7.24 5.43
N VAL A 50 -9.88 6.88 4.92
CA VAL A 50 -9.45 7.25 3.57
C VAL A 50 -9.80 6.13 2.61
N ILE A 51 -10.90 6.28 1.87
CA ILE A 51 -11.23 5.37 0.76
C ILE A 51 -10.41 5.80 -0.46
N PRO A 52 -9.44 4.99 -0.94
CA PRO A 52 -8.65 5.36 -2.10
C PRO A 52 -9.56 5.39 -3.34
N GLN A 53 -9.71 6.58 -3.92
CA GLN A 53 -10.45 6.73 -5.17
C GLN A 53 -9.69 6.01 -6.30
N PRO A 54 -10.35 5.17 -7.11
CA PRO A 54 -9.72 4.49 -8.22
C PRO A 54 -9.18 5.52 -9.22
N LYS A 55 -7.93 5.35 -9.64
CA LYS A 55 -7.32 6.20 -10.66
C LYS A 55 -7.85 5.79 -12.03
N GLN A 56 -8.21 6.77 -12.86
CA GLN A 56 -8.55 6.50 -14.25
C GLN A 56 -7.28 6.15 -15.03
N ALA A 57 -7.24 4.95 -15.63
CA ALA A 57 -6.18 4.59 -16.56
C ALA A 57 -6.38 5.36 -17.88
N ILE A 58 -5.42 6.21 -18.23
CA ILE A 58 -5.40 6.97 -19.47
C ILE A 58 -4.09 6.75 -20.22
N SER A 59 -4.10 6.95 -21.54
CA SER A 59 -2.88 7.07 -22.32
C SER A 59 -2.45 8.54 -22.35
N LEU A 60 -1.32 8.85 -21.71
CA LEU A 60 -0.73 10.19 -21.68
C LEU A 60 0.65 10.14 -22.35
N ARG A 61 0.95 11.13 -23.20
CA ARG A 61 2.30 11.35 -23.73
C ARG A 61 3.03 12.33 -22.81
N VAL A 62 4.25 11.97 -22.45
CA VAL A 62 5.17 12.76 -21.63
C VAL A 62 6.54 12.71 -22.27
N ASP A 63 7.32 13.76 -22.07
CA ASP A 63 8.69 13.83 -22.58
C ASP A 63 9.56 12.74 -21.96
N GLN A 64 10.57 12.33 -22.72
CA GLN A 64 11.41 11.18 -22.36
C GLN A 64 12.23 11.44 -21.09
N ASP A 65 12.74 12.65 -20.94
CA ASP A 65 13.53 13.11 -19.79
C ASP A 65 12.67 13.16 -18.51
N VAL A 66 11.44 13.64 -18.59
CA VAL A 66 10.48 13.65 -17.50
C VAL A 66 10.18 12.21 -17.04
N LEU A 67 9.92 11.30 -17.99
CA LEU A 67 9.69 9.90 -17.65
C LEU A 67 10.93 9.24 -17.03
N ALA A 68 12.11 9.55 -17.54
CA ALA A 68 13.37 9.03 -17.03
C ALA A 68 13.64 9.51 -15.60
N PHE A 69 13.38 10.79 -15.31
CA PHE A 69 13.52 11.39 -13.98
C PHE A 69 12.70 10.61 -12.93
N PHE A 70 11.40 10.42 -13.15
CA PHE A 70 10.55 9.71 -12.19
C PHE A 70 10.91 8.23 -12.07
N LYS A 71 11.32 7.57 -13.17
CA LYS A 71 11.73 6.17 -13.15
C LYS A 71 13.04 5.94 -12.37
N ALA A 72 13.94 6.92 -12.35
CA ALA A 72 15.21 6.82 -11.62
C ALA A 72 15.00 6.65 -10.10
N GLU A 73 13.88 7.15 -9.57
CA GLU A 73 13.48 7.02 -8.17
C GLU A 73 12.92 5.62 -7.82
N GLY A 74 12.87 4.70 -8.77
CA GLY A 74 12.50 3.30 -8.54
C GLY A 74 10.99 3.00 -8.56
N PRO A 75 10.56 1.88 -7.95
CA PRO A 75 9.16 1.46 -7.91
C PRO A 75 8.22 2.57 -7.38
N GLY A 76 7.00 2.62 -7.90
CA GLY A 76 6.01 3.63 -7.51
C GLY A 76 6.15 4.98 -8.22
N TYR A 77 7.00 5.10 -9.25
CA TYR A 77 7.20 6.35 -10.00
C TYR A 77 5.90 6.97 -10.54
N GLN A 78 4.93 6.17 -10.95
CA GLN A 78 3.62 6.66 -11.41
C GLN A 78 2.82 7.32 -10.28
N THR A 79 2.93 6.81 -9.05
CA THR A 79 2.27 7.41 -7.88
C THR A 79 2.89 8.76 -7.55
N ARG A 80 4.23 8.88 -7.60
CA ARG A 80 4.94 10.15 -7.40
C ARG A 80 4.62 11.17 -8.49
N MET A 81 4.64 10.76 -9.75
CA MET A 81 4.23 11.59 -10.87
C MET A 81 2.79 12.11 -10.69
N ASN A 82 1.85 11.25 -10.28
CA ASN A 82 0.47 11.65 -10.00
C ASN A 82 0.35 12.63 -8.81
N ALA A 83 1.19 12.49 -7.77
CA ALA A 83 1.21 13.42 -6.64
C ALA A 83 1.62 14.82 -7.07
N VAL A 84 2.62 14.94 -7.94
CA VAL A 84 3.06 16.23 -8.52
C VAL A 84 1.94 16.87 -9.34
N LEU A 85 1.29 16.09 -10.21
CA LEU A 85 0.14 16.58 -11.00
C LEU A 85 -1.01 17.06 -10.12
N ARG A 86 -1.29 16.35 -9.01
CA ARG A 86 -2.30 16.76 -8.03
C ARG A 86 -1.94 18.05 -7.33
N ALA A 87 -0.71 18.19 -6.83
CA ALA A 87 -0.24 19.40 -6.17
C ALA A 87 -0.34 20.62 -7.11
N TYR A 88 0.04 20.46 -8.37
CA TYR A 88 -0.12 21.51 -9.38
C TYR A 88 -1.60 21.87 -9.61
N MET A 89 -2.48 20.88 -9.73
CA MET A 89 -3.93 21.09 -9.87
C MET A 89 -4.51 21.85 -8.67
N GLU A 90 -4.16 21.47 -7.45
CA GLU A 90 -4.64 22.11 -6.21
C GLU A 90 -4.15 23.57 -6.11
N ALA A 91 -2.88 23.83 -6.44
CA ALA A 91 -2.33 25.18 -6.48
C ALA A 91 -3.00 26.08 -7.54
N LYS A 92 -3.59 25.51 -8.59
CA LYS A 92 -4.24 26.23 -9.68
C LYS A 92 -5.76 26.33 -9.56
N LYS A 93 -6.40 25.54 -8.68
CA LYS A 93 -7.84 25.63 -8.48
C LYS A 93 -8.19 26.98 -7.86
N PRO A 94 -9.06 27.80 -8.49
CA PRO A 94 -9.66 28.92 -7.78
C PRO A 94 -10.51 28.37 -6.63
N GLY A 95 -10.40 29.02 -5.46
CA GLY A 95 -11.18 28.69 -4.26
C GLY A 95 -12.66 28.98 -4.44
#